data_AF-A0A9W9QEE7-F1
#
_entry.id   AF-A0A9W9QEE7-F1
#
_cell.length_a   1.000
_cell.length_b   1.000
_cell.length_c   1.000
_cell.angle_alpha   90.00
_cell.angle_beta   90.00
_cell.angle_gamma   90.00
#
_symmetry.space_group_name_H-M   'P 1'
#
loop_
_entity.id
_entity.type
_entity.pdbx_description
1 polymer ?
#
loop_
_entity_poly.entity_id
_entity_poly.type
_entity_poly.pdbx_seq_one_letter_code
_entity_poly.pdbx_strand_id
1 'polypeptide(L)'
;MSTHTKLSSSSTSPTRLCSKTYKKASQLYLTRRLPESLASLQPIINVSSSQDEQQYTNGDSAAAAPVAPIATAPGTWRIKVWNLYITLLSAIVDLGAEEGKNQFGQKEWKTIATQVREGGIWQAVVQGGYQGREGSVDAEVVYNLATLLLNHSSSQALNQQRLETYLSSYGQPNLDLADRLQDASSGSPPPRISATSGTDTPKDLAARVRIIELFVLHVLPRNEEWEYAHEFVNMSEVLDEERRELFIQTLEGLKEEKERGEMRAAELQRQKDMERERQQDDERRRAEEAAAVTPPRANGHKRNTSEVDYGIEKESPRNASKSKGSGSKSPDKSPSGGKSTARTALSSGSKNSKKQVKPAPQAKSKAVANTLRNLFKHIIQSVSGNPLSIVRTLLFVLGILMAVSRQDVRERVRRITGSAWDKVKGTVGMGVKVSYI
;
A
#
# COMPACT_ATOMS: atom_id res chain seq x y z
N MET A 1 27.83 -7.16 -66.15
CA MET A 1 27.41 -6.05 -65.25
C MET A 1 26.24 -6.54 -64.43
N SER A 2 26.31 -6.49 -63.10
CA SER A 2 25.27 -7.04 -62.21
C SER A 2 24.77 -5.95 -61.28
N THR A 3 23.52 -5.53 -61.47
CA THR A 3 22.90 -4.46 -60.69
C THR A 3 22.43 -4.97 -59.33
N HIS A 4 23.20 -4.72 -58.27
CA HIS A 4 22.75 -4.95 -56.90
C HIS A 4 21.70 -3.91 -56.49
N THR A 5 20.42 -4.24 -56.67
CA THR A 5 19.30 -3.50 -56.09
C THR A 5 19.30 -3.66 -54.56
N LYS A 6 20.11 -2.87 -53.85
CA LYS A 6 19.98 -2.73 -52.40
C LYS A 6 18.64 -2.07 -52.09
N LEU A 7 17.70 -2.82 -51.52
CA LEU A 7 16.51 -2.22 -50.93
C LEU A 7 16.95 -1.41 -49.70
N SER A 8 16.94 -0.09 -49.82
CA SER A 8 17.20 0.82 -48.71
C SER A 8 16.10 0.68 -47.65
N SER A 9 16.36 -0.11 -46.62
CA SER A 9 15.53 -0.20 -45.41
C SER A 9 15.53 1.15 -44.69
N SER A 10 14.62 2.04 -45.07
CA SER A 10 14.58 3.41 -44.57
C SER A 10 14.26 3.42 -43.07
N SER A 11 15.28 3.65 -42.24
CA SER A 11 15.14 3.79 -40.80
C SER A 11 14.19 4.95 -40.47
N THR A 12 12.95 4.63 -40.10
CA THR A 12 11.97 5.63 -39.71
C THR A 12 12.41 6.30 -38.41
N SER A 13 12.78 7.58 -38.49
CA SER A 13 13.24 8.34 -37.33
C SER A 13 12.23 8.27 -36.17
N PRO A 14 12.69 8.26 -34.89
CA PRO A 14 11.83 8.01 -33.74
C PRO A 14 10.65 8.98 -33.67
N THR A 15 10.83 10.24 -34.08
CA THR A 15 9.76 11.23 -34.21
C THR A 15 8.64 10.81 -35.20
N ARG A 16 8.99 10.19 -36.34
CA ARG A 16 8.02 9.68 -37.32
C ARG A 16 7.32 8.41 -36.84
N LEU A 17 8.02 7.56 -36.08
CA LEU A 17 7.45 6.37 -35.45
C LEU A 17 6.46 6.75 -34.33
N CYS A 18 6.86 7.63 -33.40
CA CYS A 18 6.03 8.10 -32.30
C CYS A 18 4.80 8.87 -32.80
N SER A 19 4.94 9.77 -33.78
CA SER A 19 3.82 10.58 -34.28
C SER A 19 2.78 9.76 -35.06
N LYS A 20 3.20 8.77 -35.86
CA LYS A 20 2.27 7.82 -36.51
C LYS A 20 1.52 6.99 -35.47
N THR A 21 2.25 6.46 -34.49
CA THR A 21 1.72 5.52 -33.51
C THR A 21 0.79 6.21 -32.50
N TYR A 22 1.14 7.42 -32.05
CA TYR A 22 0.25 8.27 -31.27
C TYR A 22 -1.08 8.53 -31.99
N LYS A 23 -1.03 8.88 -33.29
CA LYS A 23 -2.26 9.10 -34.08
C LYS A 23 -3.14 7.85 -34.18
N LYS A 24 -2.54 6.67 -34.38
CA LYS A 24 -3.27 5.39 -34.42
C LYS A 24 -3.89 5.09 -33.05
N ALA A 25 -3.10 5.15 -31.98
CA ALA A 25 -3.56 4.85 -30.62
C ALA A 25 -4.63 5.86 -30.13
N SER A 26 -4.50 7.15 -30.43
CA SER A 26 -5.52 8.13 -30.04
C SER A 26 -6.85 7.93 -30.77
N GLN A 27 -6.83 7.53 -32.06
CA GLN A 27 -8.04 7.16 -32.80
C GLN A 27 -8.69 5.89 -32.22
N LEU A 28 -7.90 4.88 -31.83
CA LEU A 28 -8.39 3.66 -31.20
C LEU A 28 -8.97 3.94 -29.80
N TYR A 29 -8.32 4.80 -29.01
CA TYR A 29 -8.83 5.27 -27.72
C TYR A 29 -10.16 6.01 -27.84
N LEU A 30 -10.27 6.96 -28.78
CA LEU A 30 -11.51 7.70 -29.05
C LEU A 30 -12.66 6.80 -29.53
N THR A 31 -12.36 5.69 -30.21
CA THR A 31 -13.33 4.65 -30.60
C THR A 31 -13.56 3.59 -29.52
N ARG A 32 -13.10 3.82 -28.27
CA ARG A 32 -13.18 2.93 -27.10
C ARG A 32 -12.52 1.56 -27.27
N ARG A 33 -11.66 1.38 -28.28
CA ARG A 33 -10.87 0.16 -28.52
C ARG A 33 -9.62 0.15 -27.65
N LEU A 34 -9.82 0.06 -26.32
CA LEU A 34 -8.72 0.18 -25.36
C LEU A 34 -7.62 -0.90 -25.53
N PRO A 35 -7.93 -2.19 -25.79
CA PRO A 35 -6.90 -3.20 -26.04
C PRO A 35 -6.07 -2.91 -27.29
N GLU A 36 -6.71 -2.56 -28.42
CA GLU A 36 -6.02 -2.21 -29.67
C GLU A 36 -5.14 -0.95 -29.51
N SER A 37 -5.59 0.01 -28.71
CA SER A 37 -4.82 1.21 -28.38
C SER A 37 -3.57 0.88 -27.55
N LEU A 38 -3.72 0.07 -26.50
CA LEU A 38 -2.61 -0.35 -25.63
C LEU A 38 -1.57 -1.17 -26.38
N ALA A 39 -2.01 -2.18 -27.13
CA ALA A 39 -1.15 -2.98 -28.00
C ALA A 39 -0.46 -2.13 -29.09
N SER A 40 -1.07 -1.03 -29.54
CA SER A 40 -0.43 -0.10 -30.46
C SER A 40 0.63 0.79 -29.80
N LEU A 41 0.62 0.99 -28.47
CA LEU A 41 1.58 1.84 -27.75
C LEU A 41 2.77 1.04 -27.18
N GLN A 42 2.55 -0.21 -26.78
CA GLN A 42 3.58 -1.10 -26.21
C GLN A 42 4.92 -1.11 -26.96
N PRO A 43 5.00 -1.18 -28.31
CA PRO A 43 6.27 -1.26 -29.05
C PRO A 43 7.16 0.00 -29.00
N ILE A 44 6.64 1.10 -28.45
CA ILE A 44 7.38 2.37 -28.30
C ILE A 44 7.71 2.64 -26.82
N ILE A 45 6.87 2.15 -25.92
CA ILE A 45 6.96 2.31 -24.46
C ILE A 45 7.88 1.26 -23.83
N ASN A 46 7.77 0.01 -24.28
CA ASN A 46 8.63 -1.06 -23.81
C ASN A 46 9.98 -1.00 -24.53
N VAL A 47 11.03 -1.40 -23.81
CA VAL A 47 12.31 -1.75 -24.43
C VAL A 47 12.08 -2.96 -25.34
N SER A 48 12.47 -2.86 -26.61
CA SER A 48 12.37 -3.96 -27.57
C SER A 48 13.37 -5.07 -27.24
N SER A 49 12.96 -6.03 -26.41
CA SER A 49 13.64 -7.31 -26.18
C SER A 49 13.48 -8.24 -27.39
N SER A 50 13.95 -7.78 -28.54
CA SER A 50 13.87 -8.48 -29.84
C SER A 50 15.11 -8.21 -30.69
N GLN A 51 16.29 -8.51 -30.14
CA GLN A 51 17.54 -8.62 -30.92
C GLN A 51 18.47 -9.76 -30.47
N ASP A 52 17.91 -10.81 -29.86
CA ASP A 52 18.58 -12.11 -29.80
C ASP A 52 18.51 -12.78 -31.20
N GLU A 53 19.42 -12.37 -32.10
CA GLU A 53 20.37 -13.28 -32.75
C GLU A 53 21.31 -12.52 -33.73
N GLN A 54 22.52 -12.24 -33.23
CA GLN A 54 23.81 -12.35 -33.93
C GLN A 54 23.96 -11.76 -35.36
N GLN A 55 24.77 -10.71 -35.49
CA GLN A 55 26.01 -10.86 -36.26
C GLN A 55 27.15 -9.94 -35.76
N TYR A 56 28.37 -10.46 -35.79
CA TYR A 56 29.56 -9.91 -35.14
C TYR A 56 30.13 -8.65 -35.82
N THR A 57 30.38 -7.59 -35.05
CA THR A 57 31.40 -6.55 -35.34
C THR A 57 32.12 -6.16 -34.06
N ASN A 58 33.45 -5.99 -34.14
CA ASN A 58 34.35 -5.87 -32.98
C ASN A 58 34.26 -4.53 -32.22
N GLY A 59 34.56 -4.60 -30.92
CA GLY A 59 35.46 -3.64 -30.22
C GLY A 59 34.90 -2.26 -29.82
N ASP A 60 35.28 -1.85 -28.61
CA ASP A 60 35.22 -0.47 -28.08
C ASP A 60 33.92 0.33 -28.28
N SER A 61 32.89 -0.08 -27.53
CA SER A 61 32.12 0.86 -26.71
C SER A 61 31.46 0.12 -25.55
N ALA A 62 31.39 0.75 -24.37
CA ALA A 62 30.66 0.18 -23.23
C ALA A 62 29.17 0.01 -23.63
N ALA A 63 28.63 -1.19 -23.41
CA ALA A 63 27.30 -1.55 -23.91
C ALA A 63 26.19 -0.71 -23.26
N ALA A 64 25.74 0.33 -23.96
CA ALA A 64 24.59 1.12 -23.56
C ALA A 64 23.36 0.21 -23.45
N ALA A 65 22.73 0.20 -22.27
CA ALA A 65 21.53 -0.61 -22.03
C ALA A 65 20.44 -0.26 -23.06
N PRO A 66 19.68 -1.25 -23.58
CA PRO A 66 18.73 -1.00 -24.66
C PRO A 66 17.65 0.00 -24.22
N VAL A 67 17.69 1.20 -24.80
CA VAL A 67 16.80 2.32 -24.47
C VAL A 67 15.50 2.20 -25.26
N ALA A 68 14.35 2.38 -24.62
CA ALA A 68 13.06 2.35 -25.32
C ALA A 68 12.95 3.53 -26.33
N PRO A 69 12.34 3.34 -27.52
CA PRO A 69 12.31 4.36 -28.57
C PRO A 69 11.78 5.73 -28.11
N ILE A 70 10.85 5.75 -27.15
CA ILE A 70 10.23 6.97 -26.64
C ILE A 70 11.18 7.90 -25.87
N ALA A 71 12.22 7.39 -25.20
CA ALA A 71 13.21 8.23 -24.55
C ALA A 71 14.06 9.00 -25.58
N THR A 72 14.31 8.43 -26.76
CA THR A 72 15.00 9.12 -27.87
C THR A 72 14.12 10.13 -28.62
N ALA A 73 12.81 10.16 -28.35
CA ALA A 73 11.87 11.04 -29.03
C ALA A 73 11.88 12.48 -28.45
N PRO A 74 11.59 13.51 -29.26
CA PRO A 74 11.45 14.89 -28.78
C PRO A 74 10.35 15.03 -27.72
N GLY A 75 10.56 15.89 -26.72
CA GLY A 75 9.66 16.10 -25.57
C GLY A 75 8.18 16.24 -25.95
N THR A 76 7.86 17.03 -26.99
CA THR A 76 6.47 17.22 -27.48
C THR A 76 5.76 15.92 -27.87
N TRP A 77 6.49 14.88 -28.29
CA TRP A 77 5.94 13.55 -28.56
C TRP A 77 6.05 12.62 -27.36
N ARG A 78 7.11 12.74 -26.56
CA ARG A 78 7.30 12.02 -25.29
C ARG A 78 6.12 12.29 -24.34
N ILE A 79 5.83 13.57 -24.06
CA ILE A 79 4.68 14.05 -23.26
C ILE A 79 3.37 13.46 -23.80
N LYS A 80 3.12 13.59 -25.11
CA LYS A 80 1.85 13.16 -25.72
C LYS A 80 1.64 11.65 -25.64
N VAL A 81 2.68 10.85 -25.86
CA VAL A 81 2.59 9.38 -25.77
C VAL A 81 2.39 8.94 -24.32
N TRP A 82 3.14 9.49 -23.36
CA TRP A 82 2.95 9.13 -21.95
C TRP A 82 1.61 9.61 -21.40
N ASN A 83 1.17 10.83 -21.70
CA ASN A 83 -0.16 11.31 -21.28
C ASN A 83 -1.29 10.45 -21.86
N LEU A 84 -1.19 10.02 -23.13
CA LEU A 84 -2.15 9.08 -23.73
C LEU A 84 -2.10 7.70 -23.05
N TYR A 85 -0.91 7.19 -22.71
CA TYR A 85 -0.77 5.92 -22.00
C TYR A 85 -1.34 5.98 -20.57
N ILE A 86 -1.06 7.04 -19.82
CA ILE A 86 -1.56 7.26 -18.46
C ILE A 86 -3.09 7.37 -18.44
N THR A 87 -3.67 8.15 -19.36
CA THR A 87 -5.14 8.30 -19.47
C THR A 87 -5.82 7.01 -19.96
N LEU A 88 -5.20 6.29 -20.89
CA LEU A 88 -5.64 4.95 -21.30
C LEU A 88 -5.61 3.96 -20.12
N LEU A 89 -4.57 3.98 -19.28
CA LEU A 89 -4.47 3.14 -18.10
C LEU A 89 -5.52 3.48 -17.04
N SER A 90 -5.85 4.76 -16.82
CA SER A 90 -7.01 5.12 -15.99
C SER A 90 -8.26 4.48 -16.56
N ALA A 91 -8.56 4.74 -17.84
CA ALA A 91 -9.78 4.26 -18.50
C ALA A 91 -9.95 2.72 -18.41
N ILE A 92 -8.85 1.95 -18.46
CA ILE A 92 -8.87 0.48 -18.32
C ILE A 92 -9.20 0.03 -16.88
N VAL A 93 -8.82 0.79 -15.85
CA VAL A 93 -9.22 0.53 -14.47
C VAL A 93 -10.63 1.08 -14.18
N ASP A 94 -11.00 2.21 -14.79
CA ASP A 94 -12.33 2.84 -14.71
C ASP A 94 -13.43 1.99 -15.35
N LEU A 95 -13.11 1.11 -16.32
CA LEU A 95 -14.03 0.06 -16.82
C LEU A 95 -14.48 -0.94 -15.74
N GLY A 96 -13.75 -1.02 -14.61
CA GLY A 96 -14.03 -1.97 -13.55
C GLY A 96 -13.70 -3.43 -13.89
N ALA A 97 -14.04 -4.32 -12.96
CA ALA A 97 -13.59 -5.71 -13.02
C ALA A 97 -14.28 -6.55 -14.12
N GLU A 98 -15.56 -6.35 -14.41
CA GLU A 98 -16.26 -7.21 -15.36
C GLU A 98 -15.90 -6.86 -16.80
N GLU A 99 -16.06 -5.59 -17.19
CA GLU A 99 -15.76 -5.18 -18.57
C GLU A 99 -14.26 -5.20 -18.88
N GLY A 100 -13.41 -4.92 -17.88
CA GLY A 100 -11.96 -5.10 -17.99
C GLY A 100 -11.55 -6.55 -18.28
N LYS A 101 -12.14 -7.54 -17.57
CA LYS A 101 -11.94 -8.97 -17.88
C LYS A 101 -12.44 -9.34 -19.28
N ASN A 102 -13.57 -8.78 -19.72
CA ASN A 102 -14.15 -9.06 -21.03
C ASN A 102 -13.24 -8.60 -22.19
N GLN A 103 -12.67 -7.40 -22.08
CA GLN A 103 -11.87 -6.80 -23.16
C GLN A 103 -10.40 -7.24 -23.20
N PHE A 104 -9.79 -7.52 -22.04
CA PHE A 104 -8.35 -7.84 -21.93
C PHE A 104 -8.07 -9.28 -21.44
N GLY A 105 -9.09 -10.02 -21.01
CA GLY A 105 -8.91 -11.26 -20.27
C GLY A 105 -8.48 -11.03 -18.82
N GLN A 106 -8.83 -11.98 -17.95
CA GLN A 106 -8.66 -11.86 -16.50
C GLN A 106 -7.19 -11.64 -16.06
N LYS A 107 -6.22 -12.23 -16.77
CA LYS A 107 -4.80 -12.13 -16.41
C LYS A 107 -4.25 -10.73 -16.70
N GLU A 108 -4.41 -10.23 -17.92
CA GLU A 108 -3.83 -8.95 -18.34
C GLU A 108 -4.49 -7.78 -17.63
N TRP A 109 -5.83 -7.77 -17.55
CA TRP A 109 -6.55 -6.75 -16.78
C TRP A 109 -6.07 -6.71 -15.32
N LYS A 110 -5.90 -7.87 -14.66
CA LYS A 110 -5.41 -7.91 -13.27
C LYS A 110 -3.98 -7.37 -13.18
N THR A 111 -3.08 -7.75 -14.07
CA THR A 111 -1.69 -7.23 -14.08
C THR A 111 -1.68 -5.71 -14.27
N ILE A 112 -2.47 -5.18 -15.20
CA ILE A 112 -2.59 -3.73 -15.45
C ILE A 112 -3.16 -3.01 -14.21
N ALA A 113 -4.28 -3.50 -13.68
CA ALA A 113 -4.94 -2.90 -12.52
C ALA A 113 -4.04 -2.93 -11.26
N THR A 114 -3.31 -4.02 -11.04
CA THR A 114 -2.29 -4.10 -9.98
C THR A 114 -1.15 -3.10 -10.21
N GLN A 115 -0.56 -3.03 -11.41
CA GLN A 115 0.54 -2.10 -11.71
C GLN A 115 0.15 -0.61 -11.55
N VAL A 116 -1.11 -0.26 -11.83
CA VAL A 116 -1.66 1.08 -11.57
C VAL A 116 -1.88 1.31 -10.06
N ARG A 117 -2.51 0.36 -9.36
CA ARG A 117 -2.83 0.46 -7.92
C ARG A 117 -1.61 0.46 -7.00
N GLU A 118 -0.56 -0.26 -7.37
CA GLU A 118 0.73 -0.31 -6.64
C GLU A 118 1.70 0.81 -7.08
N GLY A 119 1.34 1.62 -8.08
CA GLY A 119 2.16 2.71 -8.59
C GLY A 119 3.40 2.31 -9.39
N GLY A 120 3.58 1.02 -9.72
CA GLY A 120 4.65 0.52 -10.58
C GLY A 120 4.65 1.13 -12.00
N ILE A 121 3.54 1.73 -12.41
CA ILE A 121 3.47 2.60 -13.60
C ILE A 121 4.47 3.78 -13.54
N TRP A 122 4.69 4.40 -12.38
CA TRP A 122 5.62 5.53 -12.24
C TRP A 122 7.05 5.13 -12.63
N GLN A 123 7.53 4.00 -12.10
CA GLN A 123 8.85 3.46 -12.44
C GLN A 123 8.96 3.09 -13.92
N ALA A 124 7.89 2.58 -14.54
CA ALA A 124 7.87 2.28 -15.97
C ALA A 124 8.01 3.55 -16.84
N VAL A 125 7.33 4.65 -16.48
CA VAL A 125 7.49 5.95 -17.17
C VAL A 125 8.91 6.50 -16.98
N VAL A 126 9.40 6.54 -15.74
CA VAL A 126 10.75 7.05 -15.40
C VAL A 126 11.84 6.26 -16.13
N GLN A 127 11.78 4.92 -16.10
CA GLN A 127 12.80 4.07 -16.73
C GLN A 127 12.72 4.10 -18.25
N GLY A 128 11.53 3.89 -18.82
CA GLY A 128 11.33 3.80 -20.28
C GLY A 128 11.35 5.15 -21.01
N GLY A 129 10.95 6.23 -20.34
CA GLY A 129 10.83 7.57 -20.94
C GLY A 129 11.98 8.51 -20.62
N TYR A 130 12.61 8.34 -19.45
CA TYR A 130 13.51 9.33 -18.86
C TYR A 130 14.78 8.71 -18.25
N GLN A 131 15.16 7.50 -18.69
CA GLN A 131 16.42 6.83 -18.36
C GLN A 131 16.67 6.63 -16.85
N GLY A 132 15.63 6.55 -16.02
CA GLY A 132 15.76 6.45 -14.57
C GLY A 132 15.80 7.79 -13.82
N ARG A 133 15.81 8.93 -14.53
CA ARG A 133 15.97 10.28 -13.95
C ARG A 133 14.61 10.91 -13.64
N GLU A 134 14.12 10.78 -12.40
CA GLU A 134 12.80 11.30 -12.00
C GLU A 134 12.64 12.81 -12.23
N GLY A 135 13.65 13.62 -11.88
CA GLY A 135 13.66 15.06 -12.13
C GLY A 135 13.76 15.48 -13.61
N SER A 136 13.87 14.53 -14.54
CA SER A 136 13.81 14.80 -15.99
C SER A 136 12.44 14.49 -16.60
N VAL A 137 11.47 13.98 -15.82
CA VAL A 137 10.09 13.75 -16.28
C VAL A 137 9.40 15.09 -16.51
N ASP A 138 8.70 15.24 -17.64
CA ASP A 138 7.98 16.48 -17.96
C ASP A 138 6.84 16.74 -16.95
N ALA A 139 6.65 17.99 -16.51
CA ALA A 139 5.67 18.36 -15.47
C ALA A 139 4.22 17.95 -15.81
N GLU A 140 3.82 18.02 -17.08
CA GLU A 140 2.50 17.52 -17.53
C GLU A 140 2.34 16.01 -17.34
N VAL A 141 3.42 15.24 -17.46
CA VAL A 141 3.42 13.78 -17.28
C VAL A 141 3.39 13.42 -15.79
N VAL A 142 4.15 14.14 -14.95
CA VAL A 142 4.10 13.98 -13.49
C VAL A 142 2.73 14.31 -12.92
N TYR A 143 2.10 15.42 -13.33
CA TYR A 143 0.75 15.76 -12.87
C TYR A 143 -0.23 14.63 -13.19
N ASN A 144 -0.26 14.14 -14.44
CA ASN A 144 -1.14 13.06 -14.85
C ASN A 144 -0.84 11.72 -14.12
N LEU A 145 0.43 11.40 -13.86
CA LEU A 145 0.81 10.25 -13.03
C LEU A 145 0.28 10.38 -11.61
N ALA A 146 0.50 11.53 -10.97
CA ALA A 146 0.06 11.78 -9.61
C ALA A 146 -1.48 11.76 -9.49
N THR A 147 -2.22 12.26 -10.49
CA THR A 147 -3.69 12.12 -10.55
C THR A 147 -4.13 10.67 -10.76
N LEU A 148 -3.45 9.88 -11.60
CA LEU A 148 -3.73 8.45 -11.77
C LEU A 148 -3.56 7.70 -10.44
N LEU A 149 -2.47 7.95 -9.71
CA LEU A 149 -2.22 7.36 -8.40
C LEU A 149 -3.22 7.87 -7.35
N LEU A 150 -3.61 9.15 -7.39
CA LEU A 150 -4.63 9.72 -6.51
C LEU A 150 -6.00 9.03 -6.70
N ASN A 151 -6.38 8.72 -7.94
CA ASN A 151 -7.67 8.10 -8.23
C ASN A 151 -7.68 6.59 -7.91
N HIS A 152 -6.56 5.87 -8.18
CA HIS A 152 -6.56 4.41 -8.19
C HIS A 152 -5.72 3.74 -7.10
N SER A 153 -4.73 4.39 -6.50
CA SER A 153 -3.91 3.78 -5.44
C SER A 153 -4.64 3.74 -4.09
N SER A 154 -4.56 2.60 -3.41
CA SER A 154 -5.07 2.42 -2.05
C SER A 154 -4.18 3.06 -0.96
N SER A 155 -3.01 3.57 -1.31
CA SER A 155 -2.15 4.34 -0.41
C SER A 155 -1.45 5.47 -1.17
N GLN A 156 -1.48 6.68 -0.63
CA GLN A 156 -0.83 7.84 -1.25
C GLN A 156 0.61 8.04 -0.77
N ALA A 157 1.16 7.17 0.09
CA ALA A 157 2.54 7.26 0.58
C ALA A 157 3.58 7.16 -0.56
N LEU A 158 3.36 6.29 -1.56
CA LEU A 158 4.23 6.21 -2.74
C LEU A 158 4.08 7.46 -3.62
N ASN A 159 2.85 7.98 -3.78
CA ASN A 159 2.59 9.19 -4.55
C ASN A 159 3.30 10.41 -3.93
N GLN A 160 3.20 10.54 -2.61
CA GLN A 160 3.94 11.51 -1.79
C GLN A 160 5.46 11.36 -2.00
N GLN A 161 6.04 10.18 -1.75
CA GLN A 161 7.49 9.97 -1.87
C GLN A 161 8.03 10.36 -3.26
N ARG A 162 7.28 10.03 -4.33
CA ARG A 162 7.68 10.38 -5.70
C ARG A 162 7.51 11.86 -6.00
N LEU A 163 6.46 12.51 -5.50
CA LEU A 163 6.27 13.95 -5.63
C LEU A 163 7.31 14.75 -4.83
N GLU A 164 7.67 14.31 -3.62
CA GLU A 164 8.78 14.87 -2.83
C GLU A 164 10.11 14.75 -3.56
N THR A 165 10.43 13.55 -4.09
CA THR A 165 11.66 13.29 -4.85
C THR A 165 11.72 14.15 -6.10
N TYR A 166 10.60 14.30 -6.81
CA TYR A 166 10.47 15.16 -7.98
C TYR A 166 10.63 16.64 -7.63
N LEU A 167 9.87 17.17 -6.67
CA LEU A 167 9.91 18.56 -6.25
C LEU A 167 11.27 18.96 -5.65
N SER A 168 11.96 18.03 -4.98
CA SER A 168 13.33 18.23 -4.47
C SER A 168 14.39 18.31 -5.57
N SER A 169 14.10 17.79 -6.77
CA SER A 169 15.01 17.92 -7.92
C SER A 169 14.87 19.27 -8.65
N TYR A 170 13.76 19.98 -8.47
CA TYR A 170 13.60 21.34 -9.00
C TYR A 170 14.53 22.31 -8.26
N GLY A 171 15.37 23.02 -9.02
CA GLY A 171 16.36 23.94 -8.49
C GLY A 171 17.78 23.37 -8.45
N GLN A 172 17.95 22.05 -8.64
CA GLN A 172 19.24 21.50 -9.07
C GLN A 172 19.38 21.74 -10.58
N PRO A 173 20.36 22.53 -11.06
CA PRO A 173 20.74 22.45 -12.47
C PRO A 173 21.21 21.02 -12.75
N ASN A 174 20.87 20.49 -13.93
CA ASN A 174 21.18 19.11 -14.31
C ASN A 174 22.70 18.97 -14.56
N LEU A 175 23.46 18.85 -13.46
CA LEU A 175 24.92 18.80 -13.38
C LEU A 175 25.45 17.42 -13.78
N ASP A 176 25.07 16.98 -14.98
CA ASP A 176 25.70 15.83 -15.62
C ASP A 176 27.10 16.21 -16.12
N LEU A 177 28.02 16.27 -15.16
CA LEU A 177 29.42 16.53 -15.40
C LEU A 177 30.07 15.38 -16.16
N ALA A 178 29.52 14.15 -16.07
CA ALA A 178 30.02 12.97 -16.76
C ALA A 178 29.73 13.06 -18.27
N ASP A 179 28.46 13.22 -18.68
CA ASP A 179 28.10 13.42 -20.08
C ASP A 179 28.84 14.63 -20.67
N ARG A 180 28.94 15.74 -19.92
CA ARG A 180 29.68 16.94 -20.37
C ARG A 180 31.18 16.74 -20.55
N LEU A 181 31.84 15.95 -19.71
CA LEU A 181 33.26 15.61 -19.88
C LEU A 181 33.46 14.65 -21.06
N GLN A 182 32.51 13.76 -21.31
CA GLN A 182 32.57 12.80 -22.42
C GLN A 182 32.29 13.46 -23.78
N ASP A 183 31.32 14.38 -23.86
CA ASP A 183 31.13 15.25 -25.03
C ASP A 183 32.35 16.16 -25.28
N ALA A 184 32.95 16.73 -24.23
CA ALA A 184 34.13 17.60 -24.35
C ALA A 184 35.36 16.89 -24.94
N SER A 185 35.48 15.57 -24.75
CA SER A 185 36.52 14.75 -25.39
C SER A 185 36.23 14.43 -26.87
N SER A 186 35.00 14.64 -27.34
CA SER A 186 34.49 14.16 -28.63
C SER A 186 34.48 15.23 -29.74
N GLY A 187 35.06 16.41 -29.50
CA GLY A 187 35.46 17.42 -30.50
C GLY A 187 34.33 18.09 -31.32
N SER A 188 33.08 17.66 -31.16
CA SER A 188 31.94 18.18 -31.90
C SER A 188 31.36 19.43 -31.24
N PRO A 189 30.91 20.45 -32.00
CA PRO A 189 30.19 21.58 -31.43
C PRO A 189 28.90 21.05 -30.79
N PRO A 190 28.63 21.34 -29.51
CA PRO A 190 27.58 20.66 -28.78
C PRO A 190 26.21 20.95 -29.41
N PRO A 191 25.38 19.92 -29.66
CA PRO A 191 23.98 20.17 -29.98
C PRO A 191 23.39 20.97 -28.81
N ARG A 192 22.60 22.01 -29.11
CA ARG A 192 21.84 22.72 -28.07
C ARG A 192 20.71 21.82 -27.58
N ILE A 193 21.05 20.86 -26.71
CA ILE A 193 20.09 20.11 -25.91
C ILE A 193 19.29 21.18 -25.17
N SER A 194 18.01 21.32 -25.57
CA SER A 194 17.12 22.32 -25.00
C SER A 194 17.04 22.08 -23.50
N ALA A 195 17.31 23.11 -22.71
CA ALA A 195 17.28 23.00 -21.25
C ALA A 195 15.82 22.82 -20.78
N THR A 196 15.36 21.57 -20.73
CA THR A 196 14.07 21.18 -20.13
C THR A 196 14.15 21.13 -18.59
N SER A 197 15.02 21.95 -18.01
CA SER A 197 15.39 21.99 -16.59
C SER A 197 15.97 23.38 -16.30
N GLY A 198 15.09 24.36 -16.12
CA GLY A 198 15.47 25.77 -15.99
C GLY A 198 14.25 26.70 -15.97
N THR A 199 13.63 26.80 -14.81
CA THR A 199 12.96 27.94 -14.12
C THR A 199 12.28 29.10 -14.86
N ASP A 200 12.67 29.44 -16.10
CA ASP A 200 12.54 30.80 -16.64
C ASP A 200 11.37 30.98 -17.61
N THR A 201 10.44 30.00 -17.69
CA THR A 201 9.20 30.16 -18.47
C THR A 201 7.97 30.21 -17.57
N PRO A 202 7.02 31.14 -17.79
CA PRO A 202 5.81 31.23 -16.97
C PRO A 202 4.91 29.99 -17.10
N LYS A 203 5.07 29.19 -18.18
CA LYS A 203 4.39 27.90 -18.34
C LYS A 203 4.92 26.85 -17.36
N ASP A 204 6.24 26.77 -17.16
CA ASP A 204 6.85 25.81 -16.24
C ASP A 204 6.53 26.16 -14.78
N LEU A 205 6.60 27.45 -14.42
CA LEU A 205 6.14 27.94 -13.11
C LEU A 205 4.66 27.57 -12.87
N ALA A 206 3.77 27.81 -13.83
CA ALA A 206 2.36 27.44 -13.72
C ALA A 206 2.13 25.92 -13.63
N ALA A 207 2.98 25.11 -14.26
CA ALA A 207 2.93 23.65 -14.11
C ALA A 207 3.42 23.21 -12.73
N ARG A 208 4.49 23.81 -12.20
CA ARG A 208 5.02 23.57 -10.85
C ARG A 208 4.00 23.92 -9.77
N VAL A 209 3.31 25.06 -9.88
CA VAL A 209 2.23 25.46 -8.96
C VAL A 209 1.10 24.43 -8.93
N ARG A 210 0.66 23.90 -10.09
CA ARG A 210 -0.36 22.83 -10.14
C ARG A 210 0.08 21.51 -9.51
N ILE A 211 1.37 21.19 -9.56
CA ILE A 211 1.91 19.98 -8.91
C ILE A 211 1.98 20.19 -7.40
N ILE A 212 2.32 21.40 -6.93
CA ILE A 212 2.25 21.79 -5.51
C ILE A 212 0.78 21.77 -5.02
N GLU A 213 -0.17 22.28 -5.80
CA GLU A 213 -1.62 22.21 -5.54
C GLU A 213 -2.13 20.77 -5.40
N LEU A 214 -1.72 19.88 -6.31
CA LEU A 214 -2.06 18.46 -6.25
C LEU A 214 -1.41 17.77 -5.04
N PHE A 215 -0.14 18.06 -4.75
CA PHE A 215 0.59 17.49 -3.61
C PHE A 215 -0.02 17.94 -2.27
N VAL A 216 -0.13 19.25 -2.06
CA VAL A 216 -0.57 19.87 -0.81
C VAL A 216 -2.06 19.68 -0.55
N LEU A 217 -2.94 19.92 -1.53
CA LEU A 217 -4.38 19.93 -1.28
C LEU A 217 -5.05 18.55 -1.47
N HIS A 218 -4.36 17.56 -2.06
CA HIS A 218 -4.96 16.26 -2.38
C HIS A 218 -4.16 15.03 -1.93
N VAL A 219 -2.82 15.06 -1.99
CA VAL A 219 -1.99 13.90 -1.62
C VAL A 219 -1.74 13.86 -0.11
N LEU A 220 -1.22 14.94 0.49
CA LEU A 220 -0.92 14.98 1.93
C LEU A 220 -2.18 14.84 2.82
N PRO A 221 -3.34 15.48 2.54
CA PRO A 221 -4.58 15.27 3.29
C PRO A 221 -5.08 13.82 3.32
N ARG A 222 -4.75 13.01 2.30
CA ARG A 222 -5.10 11.59 2.24
C ARG A 222 -4.12 10.68 2.99
N ASN A 223 -2.91 11.15 3.27
CA ASN A 223 -1.98 10.51 4.22
C ASN A 223 -2.12 11.09 5.64
N GLU A 224 -3.04 12.04 5.84
CA GLU A 224 -3.33 12.74 7.11
C GLU A 224 -2.22 13.69 7.60
N GLU A 225 -1.25 14.02 6.74
CA GLU A 225 -0.07 14.84 7.07
C GLU A 225 -0.32 16.35 6.92
N TRP A 226 -1.36 16.85 7.61
CA TRP A 226 -1.80 18.25 7.52
C TRP A 226 -0.74 19.26 7.97
N GLU A 227 -0.02 18.94 9.04
CA GLU A 227 1.01 19.81 9.61
C GLU A 227 2.22 19.91 8.67
N TYR A 228 2.59 18.82 7.99
CA TYR A 228 3.62 18.84 6.95
C TYR A 228 3.17 19.61 5.70
N ALA A 229 1.89 19.49 5.30
CA ALA A 229 1.33 20.29 4.21
C ALA A 229 1.41 21.81 4.52
N HIS A 230 1.11 22.20 5.76
CA HIS A 230 1.23 23.58 6.22
C HIS A 230 2.69 24.06 6.25
N GLU A 231 3.63 23.27 6.79
CA GLU A 231 5.07 23.60 6.74
C GLU A 231 5.59 23.72 5.30
N PHE A 232 5.17 22.84 4.39
CA PHE A 232 5.57 22.86 2.98
C PHE A 232 5.11 24.14 2.27
N VAL A 233 3.87 24.61 2.49
CA VAL A 233 3.37 25.86 1.88
C VAL A 233 4.15 27.07 2.40
N ASN A 234 4.39 27.14 3.71
CA ASN A 234 5.14 28.25 4.32
C ASN A 234 6.60 28.31 3.85
N MET A 235 7.25 27.16 3.65
CA MET A 235 8.63 27.06 3.16
C MET A 235 8.75 27.11 1.63
N SER A 236 7.63 27.22 0.90
CA SER A 236 7.62 27.22 -0.57
C SER A 236 7.89 28.61 -1.16
N GLU A 237 9.14 28.84 -1.55
CA GLU A 237 9.62 30.00 -2.34
C GLU A 237 8.88 30.17 -3.69
N VAL A 238 8.17 29.14 -4.16
CA VAL A 238 7.46 29.08 -5.45
C VAL A 238 6.11 29.80 -5.43
N LEU A 239 5.57 30.05 -4.24
CA LEU A 239 4.25 30.63 -4.05
C LEU A 239 4.39 32.09 -3.62
N ASP A 240 3.63 32.97 -4.25
CA ASP A 240 3.42 34.35 -3.79
C ASP A 240 2.63 34.34 -2.47
N GLU A 241 2.70 35.40 -1.66
CA GLU A 241 2.06 35.41 -0.33
C GLU A 241 0.53 35.20 -0.42
N GLU A 242 -0.13 35.88 -1.35
CA GLU A 242 -1.56 35.70 -1.66
C GLU A 242 -1.91 34.24 -1.97
N ARG A 243 -0.98 33.49 -2.59
CA ARG A 243 -1.16 32.07 -2.90
C ARG A 243 -0.86 31.17 -1.69
N ARG A 244 0.11 31.51 -0.84
CA ARG A 244 0.32 30.82 0.45
C ARG A 244 -0.92 30.93 1.33
N GLU A 245 -1.48 32.13 1.49
CA GLU A 245 -2.70 32.36 2.26
C GLU A 245 -3.89 31.54 1.73
N LEU A 246 -4.13 31.56 0.41
CA LEU A 246 -5.21 30.75 -0.21
C LEU A 246 -5.00 29.24 -0.05
N PHE A 247 -3.76 28.75 -0.09
CA PHE A 247 -3.45 27.34 0.13
C PHE A 247 -3.65 26.93 1.60
N ILE A 248 -3.28 27.79 2.55
CA ILE A 248 -3.51 27.56 3.99
C ILE A 248 -5.02 27.57 4.29
N GLN A 249 -5.76 28.57 3.79
CA GLN A 249 -7.21 28.66 3.98
C GLN A 249 -7.96 27.44 3.40
N THR A 250 -7.53 26.94 2.24
CA THR A 250 -8.14 25.73 1.64
C THR A 250 -7.74 24.44 2.36
N LEU A 251 -6.51 24.33 2.89
CA LEU A 251 -6.13 23.24 3.79
C LEU A 251 -6.99 23.20 5.06
N GLU A 252 -7.16 24.35 5.72
CA GLU A 252 -7.98 24.45 6.94
C GLU A 252 -9.44 24.09 6.66
N GLY A 253 -10.02 24.60 5.57
CA GLY A 253 -11.38 24.25 5.13
C GLY A 253 -11.57 22.76 4.84
N LEU A 254 -10.59 22.12 4.20
CA LEU A 254 -10.59 20.67 3.94
C LEU A 254 -10.43 19.85 5.23
N LYS A 255 -9.61 20.30 6.17
CA LYS A 255 -9.44 19.65 7.48
C LYS A 255 -10.74 19.72 8.28
N GLU A 256 -11.36 20.90 8.37
CA GLU A 256 -12.64 21.06 9.06
C GLU A 256 -13.79 20.30 8.36
N GLU A 257 -13.79 20.21 7.02
CA GLU A 257 -14.75 19.36 6.31
C GLU A 257 -14.57 17.87 6.63
N LYS A 258 -13.33 17.36 6.68
CA LYS A 258 -13.04 15.98 7.10
C LYS A 258 -13.52 15.73 8.52
N GLU A 259 -13.17 16.58 9.48
CA GLU A 259 -13.60 16.46 10.89
C GLU A 259 -15.14 16.53 11.02
N ARG A 260 -15.80 17.43 10.29
CA ARG A 260 -17.28 17.48 10.19
C ARG A 260 -17.88 16.26 9.48
N GLY A 261 -17.14 15.59 8.60
CA GLY A 261 -17.52 14.31 8.00
C GLY A 261 -17.46 13.16 9.02
N GLU A 262 -16.36 13.06 9.75
CA GLU A 262 -16.13 12.03 10.78
C GLU A 262 -17.12 12.14 11.95
N MET A 263 -17.42 13.35 12.41
CA MET A 263 -18.44 13.56 13.45
C MET A 263 -19.83 13.05 13.02
N ARG A 264 -20.25 13.33 11.77
CA ARG A 264 -21.51 12.81 11.21
C ARG A 264 -21.51 11.29 11.05
N ALA A 265 -20.39 10.71 10.63
CA ALA A 265 -20.24 9.26 10.50
C ALA A 265 -20.28 8.56 11.88
N ALA A 266 -19.63 9.14 12.89
CA ALA A 266 -19.63 8.63 14.26
C ALA A 266 -21.02 8.73 14.92
N GLU A 267 -21.78 9.78 14.65
CA GLU A 267 -23.17 9.89 15.11
C GLU A 267 -24.08 8.84 14.47
N LEU A 268 -24.02 8.69 13.14
CA LEU A 268 -24.80 7.67 12.42
C LEU A 268 -24.43 6.24 12.88
N GLN A 269 -23.16 6.00 13.18
CA GLN A 269 -22.71 4.72 13.74
C GLN A 269 -23.31 4.47 15.14
N ARG A 270 -23.28 5.46 16.04
CA ARG A 270 -23.92 5.37 17.37
C ARG A 270 -25.42 5.08 17.26
N GLN A 271 -26.13 5.70 16.31
CA GLN A 271 -27.55 5.44 16.08
C GLN A 271 -27.79 3.97 15.66
N LYS A 272 -27.02 3.45 14.70
CA LYS A 272 -27.09 2.05 14.25
C LYS A 272 -26.73 1.04 15.34
N ASP A 273 -25.79 1.39 16.23
CA ASP A 273 -25.38 0.52 17.33
C ASP A 273 -26.45 0.45 18.43
N MET A 274 -27.07 1.60 18.78
CA MET A 274 -28.24 1.63 19.68
C MET A 274 -29.46 0.91 19.10
N GLU A 275 -29.68 0.97 17.78
CA GLU A 275 -30.76 0.23 17.13
C GLU A 275 -30.54 -1.29 17.22
N ARG A 276 -29.30 -1.74 16.96
CA ARG A 276 -28.93 -3.16 17.06
C ARG A 276 -29.00 -3.68 18.50
N GLU A 277 -28.64 -2.88 19.48
CA GLU A 277 -28.78 -3.21 20.91
C GLU A 277 -30.25 -3.43 21.29
N ARG A 278 -31.16 -2.54 20.87
CA ARG A 278 -32.62 -2.73 21.06
C ARG A 278 -33.13 -3.99 20.40
N GLN A 279 -32.72 -4.27 19.16
CA GLN A 279 -33.12 -5.49 18.45
C GLN A 279 -32.65 -6.76 19.19
N GLN A 280 -31.45 -6.76 19.75
CA GLN A 280 -30.95 -7.88 20.57
C GLN A 280 -31.68 -8.03 21.91
N ASP A 281 -32.05 -6.93 22.56
CA ASP A 281 -32.81 -6.98 23.82
C ASP A 281 -34.25 -7.46 23.61
N ASP A 282 -34.91 -7.05 22.52
CA ASP A 282 -36.23 -7.57 22.15
C ASP A 282 -36.18 -9.05 21.73
N GLU A 283 -35.12 -9.49 21.05
CA GLU A 283 -34.89 -10.90 20.74
C GLU A 283 -34.63 -11.73 22.02
N ARG A 284 -33.83 -11.22 22.96
CA ARG A 284 -33.60 -11.84 24.28
C ARG A 284 -34.91 -11.98 25.06
N ARG A 285 -35.73 -10.93 25.11
CA ARG A 285 -37.04 -10.94 25.78
C ARG A 285 -37.97 -12.00 25.19
N ARG A 286 -38.06 -12.10 23.86
CA ARG A 286 -38.84 -13.15 23.18
C ARG A 286 -38.31 -14.56 23.47
N ALA A 287 -36.99 -14.74 23.53
CA ALA A 287 -36.39 -16.02 23.86
C ALA A 287 -36.64 -16.43 25.33
N GLU A 288 -36.60 -15.48 26.26
CA GLU A 288 -36.92 -15.69 27.68
C GLU A 288 -38.41 -15.99 27.89
N GLU A 289 -39.30 -15.26 27.22
CA GLU A 289 -40.76 -15.50 27.25
C GLU A 289 -41.12 -16.87 26.67
N ALA A 290 -40.54 -17.26 25.53
CA ALA A 290 -40.71 -18.60 24.95
C ALA A 290 -40.18 -19.72 25.85
N ALA A 291 -39.08 -19.48 26.59
CA ALA A 291 -38.57 -20.40 27.59
C ALA A 291 -39.52 -20.50 28.81
N ALA A 292 -40.07 -19.37 29.29
CA ALA A 292 -40.98 -19.32 30.43
C ALA A 292 -42.33 -20.01 30.18
N VAL A 293 -42.82 -19.99 28.93
CA VAL A 293 -44.05 -20.70 28.52
C VAL A 293 -43.83 -22.23 28.44
N THR A 294 -42.57 -22.70 28.45
CA THR A 294 -42.25 -24.15 28.42
C THR A 294 -42.12 -24.69 29.86
N PRO A 295 -43.06 -25.52 30.35
CA PRO A 295 -43.08 -25.92 31.76
C PRO A 295 -41.93 -26.89 32.12
N PRO A 296 -41.30 -26.74 33.30
CA PRO A 296 -40.18 -27.58 33.71
C PRO A 296 -40.64 -28.99 34.10
N ARG A 297 -40.65 -29.92 33.14
CA ARG A 297 -40.79 -31.36 33.42
C ARG A 297 -39.57 -31.86 34.19
N ALA A 298 -39.75 -32.12 35.49
CA ALA A 298 -38.70 -32.62 36.37
C ALA A 298 -38.17 -34.02 35.95
N ASN A 299 -36.91 -34.29 36.34
CA ASN A 299 -36.11 -35.47 36.02
C ASN A 299 -36.87 -36.82 36.01
N GLY A 300 -36.68 -37.63 34.95
CA GLY A 300 -37.34 -38.93 34.80
C GLY A 300 -36.69 -39.93 33.83
N HIS A 301 -35.46 -40.38 34.15
CA HIS A 301 -34.75 -41.54 33.57
C HIS A 301 -34.31 -41.54 32.09
N LYS A 302 -33.25 -42.33 31.86
CA LYS A 302 -32.74 -42.74 30.54
C LYS A 302 -33.70 -43.73 29.86
N ARG A 303 -33.88 -43.65 28.55
CA ARG A 303 -33.74 -44.81 27.65
C ARG A 303 -33.50 -44.38 26.19
N ASN A 304 -33.06 -45.35 25.39
CA ASN A 304 -32.63 -45.19 24.00
C ASN A 304 -33.84 -45.39 23.04
N THR A 305 -33.56 -45.56 21.74
CA THR A 305 -34.43 -46.16 20.69
C THR A 305 -35.75 -45.41 20.41
N SER A 306 -35.89 -44.66 19.30
CA SER A 306 -36.03 -45.09 17.87
C SER A 306 -37.43 -45.59 17.52
N GLU A 307 -37.88 -45.27 16.29
CA GLU A 307 -39.18 -45.69 15.70
C GLU A 307 -40.45 -45.16 16.43
N VAL A 308 -41.64 -45.08 15.82
CA VAL A 308 -42.11 -45.43 14.45
C VAL A 308 -42.88 -44.24 13.83
N ASP A 309 -42.91 -44.22 12.50
CA ASP A 309 -43.88 -43.55 11.62
C ASP A 309 -45.37 -43.79 11.96
N TYR A 310 -46.20 -42.75 11.75
CA TYR A 310 -47.56 -42.80 11.18
C TYR A 310 -47.87 -41.35 10.68
N GLY A 311 -48.25 -41.05 9.43
CA GLY A 311 -48.52 -41.88 8.27
C GLY A 311 -49.94 -41.64 7.73
N ILE A 312 -50.08 -40.86 6.64
CA ILE A 312 -51.21 -40.82 5.68
C ILE A 312 -50.75 -40.03 4.44
N GLU A 313 -50.50 -40.75 3.35
CA GLU A 313 -50.91 -40.34 1.99
C GLU A 313 -51.51 -41.58 1.30
N LYS A 314 -52.37 -41.39 0.29
CA LYS A 314 -53.40 -42.38 -0.05
C LYS A 314 -53.06 -43.31 -1.21
N GLU A 315 -53.35 -44.60 -0.97
CA GLU A 315 -54.09 -45.51 -1.87
C GLU A 315 -53.70 -45.57 -3.37
N SER A 316 -52.93 -46.61 -3.75
CA SER A 316 -53.39 -47.52 -4.82
C SER A 316 -52.64 -48.87 -4.80
N PRO A 317 -53.31 -50.03 -4.93
CA PRO A 317 -52.65 -51.35 -4.84
C PRO A 317 -52.55 -52.10 -6.17
N ARG A 318 -51.48 -52.91 -6.35
CA ARG A 318 -51.56 -54.30 -6.84
C ARG A 318 -50.21 -55.04 -6.91
N ASN A 319 -50.22 -56.26 -6.36
CA ASN A 319 -49.49 -57.46 -6.80
C ASN A 319 -47.93 -57.46 -6.86
N ALA A 320 -47.24 -58.60 -6.85
CA ALA A 320 -47.48 -59.89 -6.17
C ALA A 320 -46.22 -60.79 -6.34
N SER A 321 -45.81 -61.50 -5.27
CA SER A 321 -44.84 -62.64 -5.33
C SER A 321 -43.39 -62.26 -5.75
N LYS A 322 -42.34 -63.09 -5.63
CA LYS A 322 -42.10 -64.35 -4.88
C LYS A 322 -40.57 -64.60 -4.78
N SER A 323 -40.12 -65.27 -3.71
CA SER A 323 -38.90 -66.13 -3.68
C SER A 323 -37.49 -65.52 -3.94
N LYS A 324 -36.35 -66.17 -3.66
CA LYS A 324 -35.91 -67.14 -2.60
C LYS A 324 -34.40 -67.43 -2.76
N GLY A 325 -33.64 -67.53 -1.66
CA GLY A 325 -32.26 -68.06 -1.60
C GLY A 325 -31.19 -66.95 -1.47
N SER A 326 -30.09 -67.03 -0.69
CA SER A 326 -29.28 -68.11 -0.06
C SER A 326 -28.01 -68.48 -0.82
N GLY A 327 -26.83 -68.36 -0.18
CA GLY A 327 -25.54 -68.83 -0.72
C GLY A 327 -24.30 -68.12 -0.15
N SER A 328 -23.57 -68.76 0.76
CA SER A 328 -22.32 -68.27 1.38
C SER A 328 -21.04 -68.48 0.55
N LYS A 329 -20.00 -67.62 0.70
CA LYS A 329 -18.63 -68.00 1.18
C LYS A 329 -17.59 -66.85 1.14
N SER A 330 -16.49 -67.04 1.86
CA SER A 330 -15.25 -66.21 1.97
C SER A 330 -14.02 -67.12 1.61
N PRO A 331 -12.71 -66.79 1.80
CA PRO A 331 -12.04 -65.59 2.37
C PRO A 331 -10.74 -65.15 1.61
N ASP A 332 -9.77 -64.55 2.33
CA ASP A 332 -8.34 -64.28 2.01
C ASP A 332 -8.00 -63.09 1.07
N LYS A 333 -6.89 -62.33 1.23
CA LYS A 333 -5.76 -62.38 2.22
C LYS A 333 -5.14 -60.98 2.46
N SER A 334 -4.30 -60.83 3.50
CA SER A 334 -3.53 -59.61 3.90
C SER A 334 -2.00 -59.89 3.84
N PRO A 335 -1.03 -59.11 4.42
CA PRO A 335 -1.04 -57.85 5.20
C PRO A 335 -0.32 -56.70 4.41
N SER A 336 0.40 -55.67 4.90
CA SER A 336 0.86 -55.11 6.22
C SER A 336 1.30 -53.64 6.01
N GLY A 337 1.46 -52.74 7.01
CA GLY A 337 1.18 -52.80 8.45
C GLY A 337 1.89 -51.67 9.24
N GLY A 338 1.47 -51.44 10.50
CA GLY A 338 2.29 -50.90 11.62
C GLY A 338 2.66 -49.41 11.64
N LYS A 339 2.60 -48.67 12.78
CA LYS A 339 2.32 -49.04 14.18
C LYS A 339 1.54 -47.92 14.91
N SER A 340 0.78 -48.31 15.93
CA SER A 340 0.22 -47.44 16.98
C SER A 340 1.30 -47.03 18.00
N THR A 341 1.05 -46.22 19.04
CA THR A 341 0.31 -46.65 20.26
C THR A 341 0.10 -45.46 21.21
N ALA A 342 -1.09 -45.37 21.83
CA ALA A 342 -1.43 -44.39 22.86
C ALA A 342 -1.35 -44.98 24.28
N ARG A 343 -1.52 -44.16 25.33
CA ARG A 343 -2.26 -44.54 26.56
C ARG A 343 -2.56 -43.36 27.50
N THR A 344 -3.69 -43.50 28.19
CA THR A 344 -4.18 -42.65 29.31
C THR A 344 -4.13 -43.43 30.63
N ALA A 345 -4.01 -42.74 31.77
CA ALA A 345 -4.36 -43.27 33.10
C ALA A 345 -4.57 -42.12 34.12
N LEU A 346 -5.26 -42.37 35.23
CA LEU A 346 -5.50 -41.41 36.32
C LEU A 346 -5.12 -41.98 37.70
N SER A 347 -4.67 -41.12 38.61
CA SER A 347 -4.65 -41.29 40.07
C SER A 347 -4.59 -39.88 40.70
N SER A 348 -5.48 -39.41 41.58
CA SER A 348 -6.02 -39.95 42.86
C SER A 348 -5.06 -39.77 44.04
N GLY A 349 -5.53 -39.09 45.10
CA GLY A 349 -4.77 -38.70 46.32
C GLY A 349 -4.61 -37.17 46.45
N SER A 350 -5.31 -36.38 47.29
CA SER A 350 -5.98 -36.51 48.60
C SER A 350 -5.14 -36.03 49.80
N LYS A 351 -5.59 -34.92 50.43
CA LYS A 351 -5.09 -34.29 51.68
C LYS A 351 -3.71 -33.57 51.55
N ASN A 352 -3.37 -32.55 52.36
CA ASN A 352 -4.04 -31.96 53.52
C ASN A 352 -3.92 -30.41 53.55
N SER A 353 -4.70 -29.73 54.40
CA SER A 353 -4.80 -28.27 54.48
C SER A 353 -4.11 -27.63 55.70
N LYS A 354 -3.53 -26.42 55.55
CA LYS A 354 -3.44 -25.43 56.65
C LYS A 354 -3.29 -23.99 56.15
N LYS A 355 -3.87 -23.02 56.89
CA LYS A 355 -3.75 -21.56 56.67
C LYS A 355 -2.64 -20.98 57.54
N GLN A 356 -1.89 -19.99 57.04
CA GLN A 356 -1.57 -18.68 57.66
C GLN A 356 -0.68 -17.87 56.70
N VAL A 357 -1.13 -16.71 56.18
CA VAL A 357 -0.93 -15.33 56.69
C VAL A 357 0.27 -14.61 56.02
N LYS A 358 0.04 -13.36 55.59
CA LYS A 358 1.07 -12.45 55.01
C LYS A 358 1.97 -11.90 56.14
N PRO A 359 3.24 -11.55 55.83
CA PRO A 359 3.48 -10.16 55.41
C PRO A 359 4.11 -10.05 54.01
N ALA A 360 4.34 -8.81 53.58
CA ALA A 360 5.08 -8.41 52.37
C ALA A 360 6.11 -7.33 52.80
N PRO A 361 6.89 -6.66 51.92
CA PRO A 361 7.10 -6.88 50.48
C PRO A 361 8.58 -6.79 50.03
N GLN A 362 9.11 -7.74 49.24
CA GLN A 362 10.39 -7.53 48.52
C GLN A 362 10.57 -8.46 47.29
N ALA A 363 11.67 -8.24 46.55
CA ALA A 363 12.13 -9.04 45.39
C ALA A 363 11.34 -8.98 44.06
N LYS A 364 10.65 -7.86 43.75
CA LYS A 364 10.18 -7.54 42.38
C LYS A 364 11.36 -7.17 41.43
N SER A 365 12.27 -8.09 41.16
CA SER A 365 13.41 -7.87 40.25
C SER A 365 13.71 -9.04 39.30
N LYS A 366 13.52 -10.30 39.73
CA LYS A 366 13.87 -11.48 38.93
C LYS A 366 12.96 -11.74 37.72
N ALA A 367 11.71 -11.27 37.75
CA ALA A 367 10.78 -11.42 36.62
C ALA A 367 11.17 -10.53 35.41
N VAL A 368 11.55 -9.28 35.68
CA VAL A 368 11.90 -8.29 34.64
C VAL A 368 13.19 -8.67 33.92
N ALA A 369 14.15 -9.28 34.62
CA ALA A 369 15.39 -9.76 34.00
C ALA A 369 15.13 -10.82 32.91
N ASN A 370 14.14 -11.70 33.09
CA ASN A 370 13.82 -12.74 32.10
C ASN A 370 13.05 -12.18 30.89
N THR A 371 12.14 -11.22 31.07
CA THR A 371 11.47 -10.57 29.93
C THR A 371 12.45 -9.75 29.10
N LEU A 372 13.37 -9.02 29.74
CA LEU A 372 14.43 -8.27 29.05
C LEU A 372 15.35 -9.19 28.23
N ARG A 373 15.67 -10.38 28.75
CA ARG A 373 16.53 -11.37 28.08
C ARG A 373 15.85 -12.01 26.85
N ASN A 374 14.52 -12.14 26.85
CA ASN A 374 13.75 -12.61 25.69
C ASN A 374 13.57 -11.52 24.62
N LEU A 375 13.42 -10.25 25.03
CA LEU A 375 13.45 -9.09 24.13
C LEU A 375 14.81 -8.97 23.43
N PHE A 376 15.92 -9.08 24.17
CA PHE A 376 17.27 -9.06 23.58
C PHE A 376 17.49 -10.16 22.54
N LYS A 377 16.94 -11.36 22.74
CA LYS A 377 17.02 -12.43 21.71
C LYS A 377 16.25 -12.07 20.44
N HIS A 378 15.05 -11.49 20.55
CA HIS A 378 14.30 -11.02 19.37
C HIS A 378 15.04 -9.91 18.62
N ILE A 379 15.66 -8.96 19.34
CA ILE A 379 16.49 -7.91 18.74
C ILE A 379 17.68 -8.52 17.99
N ILE A 380 18.42 -9.45 18.62
CA ILE A 380 19.59 -10.12 18.00
C ILE A 380 19.19 -10.95 16.76
N GLN A 381 18.01 -11.57 16.75
CA GLN A 381 17.51 -12.30 15.56
C GLN A 381 16.98 -11.36 14.47
N SER A 382 16.43 -10.19 14.84
CA SER A 382 15.99 -9.13 13.90
C SER A 382 17.16 -8.41 13.22
N VAL A 383 18.36 -8.44 13.80
CA VAL A 383 19.55 -7.70 13.33
C VAL A 383 20.11 -8.21 11.99
N SER A 384 19.76 -9.42 11.55
CA SER A 384 20.24 -9.99 10.27
C SER A 384 19.53 -9.47 9.02
N GLY A 385 18.45 -8.69 9.16
CA GLY A 385 17.58 -8.30 8.03
C GLY A 385 17.82 -6.92 7.41
N ASN A 386 18.28 -5.92 8.16
CA ASN A 386 18.48 -4.56 7.64
C ASN A 386 19.52 -3.75 8.44
N PRO A 387 20.75 -3.53 7.92
CA PRO A 387 21.79 -2.79 8.64
C PRO A 387 21.48 -1.30 8.78
N LEU A 388 20.72 -0.68 7.85
CA LEU A 388 20.39 0.75 7.89
C LEU A 388 19.46 1.08 9.07
N SER A 389 18.55 0.18 9.43
CA SER A 389 17.69 0.34 10.62
C SER A 389 18.52 0.42 11.90
N ILE A 390 19.57 -0.40 12.03
CA ILE A 390 20.47 -0.42 13.19
C ILE A 390 21.22 0.92 13.28
N VAL A 391 21.83 1.37 12.17
CA VAL A 391 22.51 2.68 12.11
C VAL A 391 21.56 3.82 12.46
N ARG A 392 20.32 3.83 11.94
CA ARG A 392 19.31 4.84 12.26
C ARG A 392 18.95 4.85 13.75
N THR A 393 18.82 3.68 14.40
CA THR A 393 18.60 3.60 15.85
C THR A 393 19.80 4.04 16.68
N LEU A 394 21.04 3.72 16.26
CA LEU A 394 22.25 4.16 16.93
C LEU A 394 22.42 5.69 16.86
N LEU A 395 22.20 6.29 15.68
CA LEU A 395 22.22 7.74 15.49
C LEU A 395 21.14 8.44 16.31
N PHE A 396 19.94 7.86 16.41
CA PHE A 396 18.85 8.38 17.25
C PHE A 396 19.21 8.37 18.75
N VAL A 397 19.76 7.25 19.26
CA VAL A 397 20.22 7.14 20.65
C VAL A 397 21.39 8.09 20.94
N LEU A 398 22.34 8.23 20.00
CA LEU A 398 23.46 9.16 20.12
C LEU A 398 22.99 10.63 20.11
N GLY A 399 22.00 10.96 19.29
CA GLY A 399 21.35 12.27 19.25
C GLY A 399 20.65 12.61 20.57
N ILE A 400 19.94 11.65 21.18
CA ILE A 400 19.34 11.81 22.51
C ILE A 400 20.42 12.02 23.58
N LEU A 401 21.53 11.26 23.53
CA LEU A 401 22.65 11.44 24.46
C LEU A 401 23.28 12.84 24.35
N MET A 402 23.49 13.35 23.13
CA MET A 402 23.97 14.74 22.92
C MET A 402 22.95 15.81 23.31
N ALA A 403 21.65 15.56 23.11
CA ALA A 403 20.60 16.47 23.57
C ALA A 403 20.59 16.57 25.10
N VAL A 404 20.73 15.45 25.81
CA VAL A 404 20.78 15.39 27.28
C VAL A 404 22.11 15.92 27.86
N SER A 405 23.22 15.87 27.09
CA SER A 405 24.50 16.45 27.54
C SER A 405 24.55 17.98 27.47
N ARG A 406 23.62 18.65 26.77
CA ARG A 406 23.51 20.12 26.80
C ARG A 406 23.05 20.60 28.17
N GLN A 407 23.78 21.55 28.75
CA GLN A 407 23.50 22.09 30.09
C GLN A 407 22.09 22.69 30.18
N ASP A 408 21.65 23.42 29.15
CA ASP A 408 20.30 24.03 29.09
C ASP A 408 19.17 22.99 29.18
N VAL A 409 19.34 21.85 28.50
CA VAL A 409 18.35 20.76 28.49
C VAL A 409 18.32 20.09 29.86
N ARG A 410 19.50 19.81 30.42
CA ARG A 410 19.63 19.24 31.78
C ARG A 410 19.02 20.15 32.84
N GLU A 411 19.16 21.47 32.71
CA GLU A 411 18.50 22.44 33.58
C GLU A 411 16.99 22.50 33.39
N ARG A 412 16.49 22.58 32.14
CA ARG A 412 15.04 22.56 31.86
C ARG A 412 14.38 21.31 32.46
N VAL A 413 14.98 20.13 32.24
CA VAL A 413 14.51 18.87 32.83
C VAL A 413 14.54 18.92 34.36
N ARG A 414 15.58 19.50 34.98
CA ARG A 414 15.69 19.61 36.45
C ARG A 414 14.62 20.55 37.04
N ARG A 415 14.33 21.69 36.39
CA ARG A 415 13.27 22.63 36.79
C ARG A 415 11.87 22.01 36.66
N ILE A 416 11.60 21.31 35.56
CA ILE A 416 10.32 20.61 35.32
C ILE A 416 10.13 19.46 36.32
N THR A 417 11.18 18.65 36.56
CA THR A 417 11.11 17.53 37.51
C THR A 417 10.90 18.01 38.96
N GLY A 418 11.59 19.08 39.38
CA GLY A 418 11.40 19.67 40.71
C GLY A 418 9.98 20.17 40.93
N SER A 419 9.49 21.02 40.02
CA SER A 419 8.13 21.58 40.10
C SER A 419 7.00 20.54 40.00
N ALA A 420 7.24 19.40 39.32
CA ALA A 420 6.33 18.25 39.37
C ALA A 420 6.38 17.54 40.74
N TRP A 421 7.56 17.33 41.30
CA TRP A 421 7.75 16.62 42.58
C TRP A 421 7.16 17.40 43.76
N ASP A 422 7.31 18.71 43.79
CA ASP A 422 6.76 19.54 44.87
C ASP A 422 5.23 19.68 44.79
N LYS A 423 4.64 19.64 43.58
CA LYS A 423 3.19 19.50 43.42
C LYS A 423 2.67 18.18 44.01
N VAL A 424 3.33 17.06 43.71
CA VAL A 424 2.96 15.74 44.27
C VAL A 424 3.05 15.73 45.80
N LYS A 425 4.11 16.31 46.38
CA LYS A 425 4.21 16.50 47.84
C LYS A 425 3.09 17.37 48.41
N GLY A 426 2.72 18.47 47.74
CA GLY A 426 1.64 19.34 48.16
C GLY A 426 0.29 18.63 48.25
N THR A 427 -0.07 17.88 47.20
CA THR A 427 -1.32 17.11 47.16
C THR A 427 -1.37 16.03 48.25
N VAL A 428 -0.27 15.30 48.47
CA VAL A 428 -0.19 14.30 49.56
C VAL A 428 -0.22 14.97 50.95
N GLY A 429 0.40 16.14 51.10
CA GLY A 429 0.45 16.89 52.36
C GLY A 429 -0.92 17.43 52.82
N MET A 430 -1.79 17.84 51.88
CA MET A 430 -3.17 18.22 52.22
C MET A 430 -4.06 17.01 52.54
N GLY A 431 -3.90 15.89 51.81
CA GLY A 431 -4.75 14.70 51.98
C GLY A 431 -4.67 14.02 53.36
N VAL A 432 -3.58 14.23 54.10
CA VAL A 432 -3.39 13.65 55.45
C VAL A 432 -3.94 14.55 56.57
N LYS A 433 -4.24 15.82 56.30
CA LYS A 433 -4.48 16.84 57.34
C LYS A 433 -5.95 17.07 57.73
N VAL A 434 -6.87 16.23 57.26
CA VAL A 434 -8.33 16.38 57.46
C VAL A 434 -8.96 15.20 58.24
N SER A 435 -8.21 14.13 58.51
CA SER A 435 -8.72 12.93 59.21
C SER A 435 -8.41 12.93 60.72
N TYR A 436 -8.91 13.94 61.45
CA TYR A 436 -9.03 13.91 62.92
C TYR A 436 -10.22 14.77 63.38
N ILE A 437 -11.41 14.19 63.27
CA ILE A 437 -12.63 14.46 64.06
C ILE A 437 -13.21 13.09 64.40
#